data_AF-A0AAD4QV20-F1
#
_entry.id   AF-A0AAD4QV20-F1
#
_cell.length_a   1.000
_cell.length_b   1.000
_cell.length_c   1.000
_cell.angle_alpha   90.00
_cell.angle_beta   90.00
_cell.angle_gamma   90.00
#
_symmetry.space_group_name_H-M   'P 1'
#
loop_
_entity.id
_entity.type
_entity.pdbx_description
1 polymer ?
#
loop_
_entity_poly.entity_id
_entity_poly.type
_entity_poly.pdbx_seq_one_letter_code
_entity_poly.pdbx_strand_id
1 'polypeptide(L)'
;MAQNSTENHVHNNNNNLNVERRASLANLNRRASIQEIQEVFPRCDAFLLKKWEHIFSTFFDRNHSHQMDWDDFYLVVKNTREIYGRDSKQYNYAKESMQALWSGLCKLADSDANELITLDEWIDLLKKVDLKNRTEPRWFIQYQDFMFKLFDVGEDGYVDLQEYIDGMSAYGFGEKEAKEAFELFAIQRPREHAKPLSKIDREFWKIMFLELFFSSDPDIPSNNLFGKLPSN
;
A
#
# COMPACT_ATOMS: atom_id res chain seq x y z
N MET A 1 -55.11 5.79 13.17
CA MET A 1 -54.12 6.56 12.40
C MET A 1 -52.83 6.66 13.21
N ALA A 2 -51.95 5.65 13.17
CA ALA A 2 -50.68 5.68 13.93
C ALA A 2 -49.64 4.69 13.37
N GLN A 3 -49.50 4.59 12.04
CA GLN A 3 -48.51 3.70 11.40
C GLN A 3 -47.58 4.40 10.38
N ASN A 4 -47.72 5.70 10.11
CA ASN A 4 -46.88 6.41 9.11
C ASN A 4 -45.67 7.17 9.71
N SER A 5 -45.43 7.09 11.01
CA SER A 5 -44.39 7.90 11.68
C SER A 5 -43.05 7.19 11.79
N THR A 6 -43.02 5.86 11.74
CA THR A 6 -41.81 5.05 11.96
C THR A 6 -41.01 4.82 10.67
N GLU A 7 -41.67 4.65 9.52
CA GLU A 7 -41.00 4.43 8.23
C GLU A 7 -40.30 5.69 7.69
N ASN A 8 -40.92 6.87 7.88
CA ASN A 8 -40.30 8.13 7.48
C ASN A 8 -39.04 8.45 8.31
N HIS A 9 -38.99 8.05 9.59
CA HIS A 9 -37.85 8.37 10.45
C HIS A 9 -36.61 7.52 10.13
N VAL A 10 -36.79 6.25 9.74
CA VAL A 10 -35.70 5.35 9.36
C VAL A 10 -35.12 5.72 7.99
N HIS A 11 -35.98 6.09 7.03
CA HIS A 11 -35.53 6.50 5.70
C HIS A 11 -34.75 7.83 5.74
N ASN A 12 -35.18 8.78 6.59
CA ASN A 12 -34.49 10.06 6.76
C ASN A 12 -33.15 9.93 7.50
N ASN A 13 -33.05 9.03 8.49
CA ASN A 13 -31.79 8.74 9.18
C ASN A 13 -30.76 8.08 8.25
N ASN A 14 -31.18 7.12 7.41
CA ASN A 14 -30.28 6.47 6.46
C ASN A 14 -29.77 7.43 5.37
N ASN A 15 -30.60 8.37 4.92
CA ASN A 15 -30.17 9.40 3.97
C ASN A 15 -29.20 10.39 4.60
N ASN A 16 -29.43 10.83 5.85
CA ASN A 16 -28.48 11.72 6.54
C ASN A 16 -27.14 11.04 6.83
N LEU A 17 -27.13 9.79 7.29
CA LEU A 17 -25.90 9.01 7.50
C LEU A 17 -25.09 8.85 6.20
N ASN A 18 -25.77 8.63 5.07
CA ASN A 18 -25.12 8.55 3.76
C ASN A 18 -24.57 9.90 3.29
N VAL A 19 -25.26 11.01 3.59
CA VAL A 19 -24.79 12.37 3.25
C VAL A 19 -23.59 12.77 4.11
N GLU A 20 -23.65 12.54 5.42
CA GLU A 20 -22.53 12.80 6.33
C GLU A 20 -21.31 11.96 5.97
N ARG A 21 -21.52 10.66 5.69
CA ARG A 21 -20.44 9.80 5.20
C ARG A 21 -19.85 10.33 3.89
N ARG A 22 -20.67 10.69 2.90
CA ARG A 22 -20.18 11.28 1.64
C ARG A 22 -19.39 12.57 1.84
N ALA A 23 -19.83 13.44 2.75
CA ALA A 23 -19.12 14.66 3.10
C ALA A 23 -17.76 14.37 3.76
N SER A 24 -17.71 13.38 4.67
CA SER A 24 -16.46 12.95 5.30
C SER A 24 -15.51 12.27 4.30
N LEU A 25 -16.02 11.47 3.36
CA LEU A 25 -15.22 10.86 2.30
C LEU A 25 -14.63 11.92 1.35
N ALA A 26 -15.43 12.91 0.95
CA ALA A 26 -14.93 14.03 0.14
C ALA A 26 -13.80 14.82 0.83
N ASN A 27 -13.78 14.86 2.17
CA ASN A 27 -12.71 15.45 2.94
C ASN A 27 -11.43 14.60 2.96
N LEU A 28 -11.48 13.30 2.63
CA LEU A 28 -10.29 12.42 2.55
C LEU A 28 -9.51 12.59 1.24
N ASN A 29 -10.07 13.30 0.25
CA ASN A 29 -9.39 13.64 -1.01
C ASN A 29 -8.40 14.81 -0.87
N ARG A 30 -8.13 15.25 0.38
CA ARG A 30 -7.02 16.13 0.76
C ARG A 30 -6.16 15.38 1.77
N ARG A 31 -4.98 15.90 2.12
CA ARG A 31 -4.16 15.35 3.23
C ARG A 31 -4.95 15.31 4.55
N ALA A 32 -5.67 14.21 4.76
CA ALA A 32 -6.53 14.02 5.91
C ALA A 32 -5.70 13.59 7.12
N SER A 33 -6.13 14.05 8.29
CA SER A 33 -5.58 13.58 9.55
C SER A 33 -6.03 12.14 9.81
N ILE A 34 -5.23 11.40 10.58
CA ILE A 34 -5.61 10.05 11.03
C ILE A 34 -6.92 10.08 11.83
N GLN A 35 -7.23 11.18 12.52
CA GLN A 35 -8.48 11.37 13.25
C GLN A 35 -9.69 11.39 12.29
N GLU A 36 -9.61 12.18 11.21
CA GLU A 36 -10.66 12.20 10.17
C GLU A 36 -10.85 10.82 9.52
N ILE A 37 -9.75 10.09 9.25
CA ILE A 37 -9.83 8.73 8.70
C ILE A 37 -10.50 7.76 9.70
N GLN A 38 -10.19 7.87 10.99
CA GLN A 38 -10.80 7.06 12.04
C GLN A 38 -12.29 7.34 12.23
N GLU A 39 -12.74 8.60 12.05
CA GLU A 39 -14.16 8.95 12.09
C GLU A 39 -14.94 8.27 10.95
N VAL A 40 -14.33 8.18 9.76
CA VAL A 40 -14.92 7.47 8.60
C VAL A 40 -14.87 5.94 8.79
N PHE A 41 -13.81 5.44 9.43
CA PHE A 41 -13.54 4.02 9.61
C PHE A 41 -13.39 3.60 11.08
N PRO A 42 -14.41 3.80 11.94
CA PRO A 42 -14.28 3.66 13.39
C PRO A 42 -14.10 2.22 13.88
N ARG A 43 -14.27 1.23 12.99
CA ARG A 43 -14.10 -0.20 13.29
C ARG A 43 -12.74 -0.75 12.86
N CYS A 44 -11.93 0.06 12.18
CA CYS A 44 -10.59 -0.34 11.78
C CYS A 44 -9.61 0.02 12.89
N ASP A 45 -8.56 -0.79 13.02
CA ASP A 45 -7.47 -0.50 13.93
C ASP A 45 -6.77 0.81 13.51
N ALA A 46 -6.52 1.67 14.50
CA ALA A 46 -5.93 2.99 14.32
C ALA A 46 -4.55 2.93 13.65
N PHE A 47 -3.73 1.95 14.04
CA PHE A 47 -2.38 1.79 13.52
C PHE A 47 -2.43 1.24 12.08
N LEU A 48 -3.32 0.28 11.79
CA LEU A 48 -3.53 -0.18 10.41
C LEU A 48 -3.99 0.94 9.47
N LEU A 49 -4.93 1.79 9.88
CA LEU A 49 -5.36 2.94 9.08
C LEU A 49 -4.19 3.87 8.75
N LYS A 50 -3.34 4.16 9.74
CA LYS A 50 -2.13 4.96 9.54
C LYS A 50 -1.17 4.31 8.55
N LYS A 51 -0.98 2.99 8.62
CA LYS A 51 -0.13 2.26 7.67
C LYS A 51 -0.70 2.29 6.26
N TRP A 52 -1.99 2.06 6.09
CA TRP A 52 -2.62 2.05 4.77
C TRP A 52 -2.58 3.42 4.09
N GLU A 53 -2.81 4.50 4.86
CA GLU A 53 -2.63 5.86 4.36
C GLU A 53 -1.18 6.12 3.98
N HIS A 54 -0.22 5.78 4.85
CA HIS A 54 1.20 6.02 4.55
C HIS A 54 1.67 5.24 3.31
N ILE A 55 1.25 3.98 3.16
CA ILE A 55 1.55 3.17 1.98
C ILE A 55 0.92 3.80 0.74
N PHE A 56 -0.33 4.26 0.84
CA PHE A 56 -1.01 4.96 -0.24
C PHE A 56 -0.22 6.20 -0.67
N SER A 57 0.03 7.14 0.25
CA SER A 57 0.65 8.44 -0.05
C SER A 57 2.13 8.35 -0.44
N THR A 58 2.80 7.25 -0.10
CA THR A 58 4.23 7.10 -0.36
C THR A 58 4.52 6.21 -1.57
N PHE A 59 3.74 5.14 -1.80
CA PHE A 59 4.05 4.15 -2.84
C PHE A 59 3.10 4.19 -4.02
N PHE A 60 1.86 4.64 -3.82
CA PHE A 60 0.84 4.61 -4.86
C PHE A 60 0.43 5.99 -5.35
N ASP A 61 0.31 7.01 -4.49
CA ASP A 61 0.09 8.41 -4.86
C ASP A 61 1.44 9.14 -4.92
N ARG A 62 2.17 8.87 -6.00
CA ARG A 62 3.57 9.27 -6.23
C ARG A 62 3.70 10.73 -6.63
N ASN A 63 2.66 11.29 -7.22
CA ASN A 63 2.59 12.71 -7.57
C ASN A 63 2.01 13.58 -6.43
N HIS A 64 1.59 12.96 -5.32
CA HIS A 64 1.00 13.61 -4.15
C HIS A 64 -0.28 14.39 -4.46
N SER A 65 -1.08 13.88 -5.38
CA SER A 65 -2.40 14.43 -5.72
C SER A 65 -3.48 14.07 -4.72
N HIS A 66 -3.18 13.20 -3.75
CA HIS A 66 -4.11 12.58 -2.79
C HIS A 66 -5.08 11.59 -3.41
N GLN A 67 -4.83 11.21 -4.66
CA GLN A 67 -5.55 10.20 -5.41
C GLN A 67 -4.52 9.37 -6.18
N MET A 68 -4.88 8.15 -6.52
CA MET A 68 -4.01 7.27 -7.29
C MET A 68 -4.54 7.17 -8.71
N ASP A 69 -3.69 7.51 -9.68
CA ASP A 69 -4.00 7.44 -11.11
C ASP A 69 -2.91 6.70 -11.89
N TRP A 70 -3.06 6.61 -13.22
CA TRP A 70 -2.06 5.96 -14.06
C TRP A 70 -0.69 6.68 -14.06
N ASP A 71 -0.66 8.01 -13.92
CA ASP A 71 0.58 8.77 -13.95
C ASP A 71 1.49 8.39 -12.77
N ASP A 72 0.93 8.02 -11.61
CA ASP A 72 1.69 7.50 -10.48
C ASP A 72 2.47 6.21 -10.80
N PHE A 73 1.80 5.26 -11.46
CA PHE A 73 2.42 3.99 -11.88
C PHE A 73 3.42 4.23 -13.00
N TYR A 74 3.14 5.18 -13.89
CA TYR A 74 4.04 5.57 -14.95
C TYR A 74 5.33 6.20 -14.41
N LEU A 75 5.28 6.93 -13.28
CA LEU A 75 6.49 7.45 -12.62
C LEU A 75 7.45 6.32 -12.23
N VAL A 76 6.95 5.18 -11.73
CA VAL A 76 7.80 4.01 -11.44
C VAL A 76 8.46 3.49 -12.71
N VAL A 77 7.68 3.31 -13.78
CA VAL A 77 8.20 2.86 -15.09
C VAL A 77 9.25 3.82 -15.65
N LYS A 78 9.03 5.12 -15.52
CA LYS A 78 9.96 6.17 -15.93
C LYS A 78 11.25 6.11 -15.11
N ASN A 79 11.17 6.04 -13.78
CA ASN A 79 12.34 5.98 -12.91
C ASN A 79 13.15 4.70 -13.12
N THR A 80 12.48 3.54 -13.27
CA THR A 80 13.14 2.27 -13.64
C THR A 80 13.91 2.41 -14.95
N ARG A 81 13.37 3.10 -15.95
CA ARG A 81 14.08 3.39 -17.20
C ARG A 81 15.33 4.24 -16.97
N GLU A 82 15.25 5.24 -16.11
CA GLU A 82 16.36 6.16 -15.82
C GLU A 82 17.50 5.45 -15.06
N ILE A 83 17.16 4.53 -14.16
CA ILE A 83 18.13 3.73 -13.38
C ILE A 83 18.78 2.63 -14.23
N TYR A 84 17.97 1.80 -14.90
CA TYR A 84 18.46 0.58 -15.55
C TYR A 84 18.66 0.72 -17.07
N GLY A 85 18.14 1.79 -17.67
CA GLY A 85 18.20 2.03 -19.12
C GLY A 85 16.99 1.49 -19.89
N ARG A 86 16.78 2.04 -21.09
CA ARG A 86 15.61 1.78 -21.96
C ARG A 86 15.50 0.34 -22.44
N ASP A 87 16.61 -0.35 -22.62
CA ASP A 87 16.63 -1.71 -23.16
C ASP A 87 16.80 -2.78 -22.06
N SER A 88 16.70 -2.38 -20.79
CA SER A 88 16.80 -3.29 -19.65
C SER A 88 15.58 -4.20 -19.53
N LYS A 89 15.81 -5.41 -18.99
CA LYS A 89 14.72 -6.32 -18.63
C LYS A 89 13.80 -5.70 -17.58
N GLN A 90 14.37 -4.97 -16.62
CA GLN A 90 13.67 -4.31 -15.52
C GLN A 90 12.68 -3.29 -16.05
N TYR A 91 13.09 -2.43 -16.99
CA TYR A 91 12.18 -1.46 -17.61
C TYR A 91 11.00 -2.13 -18.34
N ASN A 92 11.28 -3.16 -19.15
CA ASN A 92 10.22 -3.87 -19.86
C ASN A 92 9.27 -4.58 -18.89
N TYR A 93 9.82 -5.22 -17.85
CA TYR A 93 9.04 -5.88 -16.82
C TYR A 93 8.17 -4.89 -16.02
N ALA A 94 8.72 -3.74 -15.64
CA ALA A 94 7.99 -2.67 -14.97
C ALA A 94 6.84 -2.14 -15.83
N LYS A 95 7.09 -1.88 -17.11
CA LYS A 95 6.08 -1.39 -18.05
C LYS A 95 4.87 -2.33 -18.15
N GLU A 96 5.10 -3.63 -18.31
CA GLU A 96 4.03 -4.62 -18.43
C GLU A 96 3.30 -4.85 -17.10
N SER A 97 4.05 -4.96 -16.00
CA SER A 97 3.49 -5.30 -14.70
C SER A 97 2.70 -4.14 -14.08
N MET A 98 3.17 -2.91 -14.22
CA MET A 98 2.49 -1.71 -13.70
C MET A 98 1.15 -1.47 -14.41
N GLN A 99 1.09 -1.65 -15.73
CA GLN A 99 -0.16 -1.56 -16.48
C GLN A 99 -1.18 -2.61 -16.03
N ALA A 100 -0.73 -3.86 -15.86
CA ALA A 100 -1.59 -4.93 -15.40
C ALA A 100 -2.08 -4.70 -13.96
N LEU A 101 -1.22 -4.19 -13.09
CA LEU A 101 -1.55 -3.87 -11.71
C LEU A 101 -2.58 -2.73 -11.63
N TRP A 102 -2.35 -1.60 -12.33
CA TRP A 102 -3.28 -0.48 -12.40
C TRP A 102 -4.66 -0.95 -12.87
N SER A 103 -4.73 -1.66 -14.00
CA SER A 103 -6.00 -2.19 -14.52
C SER A 103 -6.68 -3.15 -13.54
N GLY A 104 -5.90 -3.92 -12.78
CA GLY A 104 -6.42 -4.81 -11.74
C GLY A 104 -6.99 -4.05 -10.54
N LEU A 105 -6.33 -2.98 -10.11
CA LEU A 105 -6.75 -2.13 -9.01
C LEU A 105 -8.03 -1.35 -9.35
N CYS A 106 -8.13 -0.72 -10.52
CA CYS A 106 -9.37 -0.02 -10.92
C CYS A 106 -10.58 -0.96 -10.85
N LYS A 107 -10.46 -2.19 -11.38
CA LYS A 107 -11.56 -3.17 -11.34
C LYS A 107 -12.03 -3.56 -9.93
N LEU A 108 -11.21 -3.35 -8.91
CA LEU A 108 -11.46 -3.80 -7.54
C LEU A 108 -11.77 -2.66 -6.57
N ALA A 109 -11.19 -1.49 -6.80
CA ALA A 109 -11.20 -0.36 -5.88
C ALA A 109 -11.95 0.85 -6.42
N ASP A 110 -11.78 1.19 -7.71
CA ASP A 110 -12.43 2.32 -8.38
C ASP A 110 -13.93 2.04 -8.52
N SER A 111 -14.68 2.51 -7.53
CA SER A 111 -16.06 2.13 -7.30
C SER A 111 -17.06 3.00 -8.07
N ASP A 112 -16.63 4.21 -8.44
CA ASP A 112 -17.40 5.14 -9.27
C ASP A 112 -16.94 5.17 -10.74
N ALA A 113 -15.92 4.38 -11.08
CA ALA A 113 -15.37 4.18 -12.43
C ALA A 113 -14.85 5.49 -13.05
N ASN A 114 -14.20 6.32 -12.24
CA ASN A 114 -13.66 7.62 -12.66
C ASN A 114 -12.15 7.56 -13.02
N GLU A 115 -11.54 6.37 -12.98
CA GLU A 115 -10.11 6.13 -13.21
C GLU A 115 -9.17 6.77 -12.17
N LEU A 116 -9.69 7.05 -10.96
CA LEU A 116 -8.98 7.60 -9.82
C LEU A 116 -9.33 6.77 -8.58
N ILE A 117 -8.33 6.22 -7.91
CA ILE A 117 -8.56 5.48 -6.66
C ILE A 117 -8.30 6.43 -5.49
N THR A 118 -9.34 6.70 -4.69
CA THR A 118 -9.23 7.54 -3.50
C THR A 118 -8.71 6.75 -2.29
N LEU A 119 -8.30 7.47 -1.24
CA LEU A 119 -7.85 6.83 0.01
C LEU A 119 -8.94 5.97 0.66
N ASP A 120 -10.21 6.36 0.59
CA ASP A 120 -11.31 5.57 1.15
C ASP A 120 -11.59 4.30 0.35
N GLU A 121 -11.54 4.35 -0.98
CA GLU A 121 -11.65 3.18 -1.85
C GLU A 121 -10.51 2.20 -1.61
N TRP A 122 -9.29 2.72 -1.44
CA TRP A 122 -8.12 1.95 -1.05
C TRP A 122 -8.29 1.25 0.30
N ILE A 123 -8.76 1.98 1.32
CA ILE A 123 -9.03 1.40 2.65
C ILE A 123 -10.15 0.35 2.57
N ASP A 124 -11.23 0.61 1.82
CA ASP A 124 -12.33 -0.34 1.63
C ASP A 124 -11.91 -1.58 0.84
N LEU A 125 -10.95 -1.48 -0.09
CA LEU A 125 -10.31 -2.64 -0.72
C LEU A 125 -9.56 -3.49 0.32
N LEU A 126 -8.71 -2.87 1.15
CA LEU A 126 -7.86 -3.58 2.10
C LEU A 126 -8.66 -4.24 3.23
N LYS A 127 -9.73 -3.62 3.69
CA LYS A 127 -10.62 -4.18 4.73
C LYS A 127 -11.34 -5.46 4.30
N LYS A 128 -11.50 -5.70 2.99
CA LYS A 128 -12.13 -6.90 2.45
C LYS A 128 -11.19 -8.11 2.47
N VAL A 129 -9.89 -7.92 2.76
CA VAL A 129 -8.92 -9.00 2.79
C VAL A 129 -9.13 -9.86 4.05
N ASP A 130 -9.52 -11.12 3.82
CA ASP A 130 -9.71 -12.09 4.90
C ASP A 130 -8.44 -12.92 5.13
N LEU A 131 -7.66 -12.47 6.11
CA LEU A 131 -6.41 -13.12 6.51
C LEU A 131 -6.65 -14.43 7.26
N LYS A 132 -7.84 -14.66 7.83
CA LYS A 132 -8.15 -15.89 8.58
C LYS A 132 -8.24 -17.09 7.63
N ASN A 133 -8.77 -16.85 6.43
CA ASN A 133 -8.84 -17.84 5.36
C ASN A 133 -7.58 -17.87 4.49
N ARG A 134 -6.52 -17.11 4.86
CA ARG A 134 -5.22 -17.04 4.17
C ARG A 134 -5.31 -16.88 2.67
N THR A 135 -6.35 -16.20 2.19
CA THR A 135 -6.53 -15.97 0.76
C THR A 135 -6.15 -14.52 0.48
N GLU A 136 -4.87 -14.32 0.17
CA GLU A 136 -4.37 -13.03 -0.30
C GLU A 136 -5.05 -12.70 -1.65
N PRO A 137 -5.54 -11.47 -1.84
CA PRO A 137 -6.20 -11.11 -3.09
C PRO A 137 -5.17 -11.11 -4.22
N ARG A 138 -5.59 -11.52 -5.42
CA ARG A 138 -4.70 -11.70 -6.57
C ARG A 138 -3.84 -10.48 -6.88
N TRP A 139 -4.39 -9.27 -6.77
CA TRP A 139 -3.65 -8.03 -7.02
C TRP A 139 -2.49 -7.85 -6.04
N PHE A 140 -2.68 -8.27 -4.78
CA PHE A 140 -1.68 -8.14 -3.72
C PHE A 140 -0.52 -9.10 -3.95
N ILE A 141 -0.83 -10.36 -4.28
CA ILE A 141 0.19 -11.36 -4.68
C ILE A 141 0.97 -10.85 -5.90
N GLN A 142 0.25 -10.34 -6.91
CA GLN A 142 0.87 -9.81 -8.13
C GLN A 142 1.78 -8.61 -7.84
N TYR A 143 1.34 -7.67 -7.00
CA TYR A 143 2.16 -6.51 -6.64
C TYR A 143 3.36 -6.89 -5.78
N GLN A 144 3.18 -7.77 -4.80
CA GLN A 144 4.25 -8.31 -3.97
C GLN A 144 5.31 -9.04 -4.80
N ASP A 145 4.90 -9.92 -5.71
CA ASP A 145 5.81 -10.63 -6.62
C ASP A 145 6.49 -9.70 -7.61
N PHE A 146 5.78 -8.67 -8.08
CA PHE A 146 6.33 -7.61 -8.90
C PHE A 146 7.44 -6.87 -8.18
N MET A 147 7.18 -6.40 -6.95
CA MET A 147 8.15 -5.66 -6.15
C MET A 147 9.40 -6.48 -5.89
N PHE A 148 9.24 -7.75 -5.51
CA PHE A 148 10.38 -8.63 -5.30
C PHE A 148 11.23 -8.76 -6.58
N LYS A 149 10.61 -9.00 -7.74
CA LYS A 149 11.33 -9.15 -9.02
C LYS A 149 11.94 -7.85 -9.52
N LEU A 150 11.34 -6.70 -9.20
CA LEU A 150 11.91 -5.41 -9.52
C LEU A 150 13.20 -5.16 -8.72
N PHE A 151 13.25 -5.65 -7.49
CA PHE A 151 14.38 -5.47 -6.58
C PHE A 151 15.48 -6.53 -6.82
N ASP A 152 15.13 -7.79 -7.08
CA ASP A 152 16.05 -8.90 -7.43
C ASP A 152 16.61 -8.72 -8.85
N VAL A 153 17.47 -7.72 -9.02
CA VAL A 153 18.10 -7.35 -10.30
C VAL A 153 19.07 -8.44 -10.76
N GLY A 154 19.75 -9.11 -9.82
CA GLY A 154 20.63 -10.24 -10.07
C GLY A 154 19.92 -11.49 -10.58
N GLU A 155 18.59 -11.56 -10.45
CA GLU A 155 17.77 -12.75 -10.72
C GLU A 155 18.27 -14.00 -9.95
N ASP A 156 18.86 -13.80 -8.76
CA ASP A 156 19.44 -14.87 -7.94
C ASP A 156 18.43 -15.45 -6.92
N GLY A 157 17.22 -14.88 -6.86
CA GLY A 157 16.16 -15.26 -5.95
C GLY A 157 16.29 -14.64 -4.57
N TYR A 158 17.20 -13.68 -4.40
CA TYR A 158 17.39 -12.89 -3.20
C TYR A 158 17.37 -11.40 -3.52
N VAL A 159 17.20 -10.59 -2.48
CA VAL A 159 17.39 -9.14 -2.53
C VAL A 159 18.43 -8.78 -1.48
N ASP A 160 19.58 -8.31 -1.94
CA ASP A 160 20.60 -7.73 -1.06
C ASP A 160 20.39 -6.23 -0.81
N LEU A 161 21.30 -5.62 -0.03
CA LEU A 161 21.20 -4.20 0.32
C LEU A 161 21.27 -3.28 -0.91
N GLN A 162 22.15 -3.56 -1.88
CA GLN A 162 22.32 -2.70 -3.05
C GLN A 162 21.10 -2.80 -3.96
N GLU A 163 20.63 -4.02 -4.18
CA GLU A 163 19.39 -4.30 -4.91
C GLU A 163 18.18 -3.63 -4.28
N TYR A 164 18.09 -3.64 -2.95
CA TYR A 164 17.05 -2.92 -2.23
C TYR A 164 17.16 -1.40 -2.40
N ILE A 165 18.37 -0.83 -2.33
CA ILE A 165 18.59 0.60 -2.56
C ILE A 165 18.15 1.01 -3.97
N ASP A 166 18.50 0.23 -4.99
CA ASP A 166 18.18 0.52 -6.38
C ASP A 166 16.66 0.40 -6.62
N GLY A 167 16.04 -0.64 -6.04
CA GLY A 167 14.58 -0.83 -6.04
C GLY A 167 13.84 0.32 -5.36
N MET A 168 14.28 0.75 -4.18
CA MET A 168 13.70 1.90 -3.48
C MET A 168 13.93 3.22 -4.23
N SER A 169 15.04 3.36 -4.95
CA SER A 169 15.31 4.53 -5.80
C SER A 169 14.33 4.64 -6.97
N ALA A 170 13.82 3.51 -7.51
CA ALA A 170 12.74 3.54 -8.51
C ALA A 170 11.45 4.17 -7.94
N TYR A 171 11.26 4.04 -6.63
CA TYR A 171 10.23 4.73 -5.84
C TYR A 171 10.73 6.04 -5.22
N GLY A 172 11.76 6.68 -5.79
CA GLY A 172 12.20 8.03 -5.41
C GLY A 172 12.74 8.18 -3.98
N PHE A 173 13.06 7.07 -3.29
CA PHE A 173 13.70 7.12 -1.99
C PHE A 173 15.21 7.34 -2.12
N GLY A 174 15.78 8.00 -1.12
CA GLY A 174 17.23 8.21 -1.05
C GLY A 174 17.96 6.99 -0.50
N GLU A 175 19.21 6.79 -0.93
CA GLU A 175 20.09 5.69 -0.50
C GLU A 175 20.17 5.55 1.02
N LYS A 176 20.35 6.66 1.75
CA LYS A 176 20.47 6.65 3.21
C LYS A 176 19.22 6.07 3.88
N GLU A 177 18.04 6.50 3.44
CA GLU A 177 16.77 6.04 4.00
C GLU A 177 16.53 4.56 3.69
N ALA A 178 16.81 4.14 2.44
CA ALA A 178 16.72 2.75 2.05
C ALA A 178 17.66 1.86 2.89
N LYS A 179 18.91 2.30 3.11
CA LYS A 179 19.85 1.56 3.94
C LYS A 179 19.37 1.41 5.38
N GLU A 180 18.92 2.49 6.00
CA GLU A 180 18.38 2.45 7.36
C GLU A 180 17.15 1.52 7.47
N ALA A 181 16.28 1.51 6.46
CA ALA A 181 15.13 0.62 6.40
C ALA A 181 15.57 -0.86 6.34
N PHE A 182 16.50 -1.19 5.44
CA PHE A 182 17.01 -2.55 5.26
C PHE A 182 17.62 -3.10 6.56
N GLU A 183 18.43 -2.31 7.25
CA GLU A 183 19.04 -2.70 8.52
C GLU A 183 18.00 -3.02 9.62
N LEU A 184 16.81 -2.40 9.57
CA LEU A 184 15.75 -2.60 10.54
C LEU A 184 14.90 -3.86 10.27
N PHE A 185 14.62 -4.17 9.01
CA PHE A 185 13.75 -5.32 8.68
C PHE A 185 14.52 -6.60 8.35
N ALA A 186 15.72 -6.49 7.78
CA ALA A 186 16.50 -7.63 7.30
C ALA A 186 17.25 -8.28 8.48
N ILE A 187 16.49 -8.88 9.39
CA ILE A 187 17.01 -9.56 10.58
C ILE A 187 16.44 -10.98 10.66
N GLN A 188 17.21 -11.89 11.26
CA GLN A 188 16.77 -13.27 11.49
C GLN A 188 15.48 -13.33 12.31
N ARG A 189 14.72 -14.40 12.11
CA ARG A 189 13.50 -14.69 12.88
C ARG A 189 13.65 -16.04 13.60
N PRO A 190 13.19 -16.18 14.86
CA PRO A 190 12.51 -15.18 15.69
C PRO A 190 13.45 -14.05 16.17
N ARG A 191 12.87 -12.93 16.60
CA ARG A 191 13.59 -11.68 16.92
C ARG A 191 14.60 -11.79 18.07
N GLU A 192 14.35 -12.70 18.99
CA GLU A 192 15.19 -12.89 20.16
C GLU A 192 16.60 -13.31 19.70
N HIS A 193 17.60 -12.47 19.97
CA HIS A 193 18.97 -12.61 19.47
C HIS A 193 19.12 -12.60 17.93
N ALA A 194 18.19 -11.95 17.23
CA ALA A 194 18.24 -11.84 15.77
C ALA A 194 19.52 -11.15 15.29
N LYS A 195 20.18 -11.77 14.31
CA LYS A 195 21.31 -11.18 13.61
C LYS A 195 20.83 -10.50 12.33
N PRO A 196 21.52 -9.44 11.86
CA PRO A 196 21.29 -8.90 10.53
C PRO A 196 21.47 -9.97 9.44
N LEU A 197 20.64 -9.90 8.42
CA LEU A 197 20.72 -10.67 7.18
C LEU A 197 21.40 -9.81 6.12
N SER A 198 22.31 -10.40 5.34
CA SER A 198 22.94 -9.71 4.22
C SER A 198 22.06 -9.66 2.98
N LYS A 199 21.07 -10.56 2.90
CA LYS A 199 20.06 -10.64 1.83
C LYS A 199 18.82 -11.37 2.32
N ILE A 200 17.70 -11.13 1.65
CA ILE A 200 16.40 -11.77 1.94
C ILE A 200 15.91 -12.56 0.73
N ASP A 201 15.20 -13.66 0.95
CA ASP A 201 14.60 -14.43 -0.15
C ASP A 201 13.14 -14.03 -0.38
N ARG A 202 12.51 -14.65 -1.39
CA ARG A 202 11.11 -14.42 -1.74
C ARG A 202 10.16 -14.73 -0.58
N GLU A 203 10.42 -15.76 0.21
CA GLU A 203 9.51 -16.15 1.30
C GLU A 203 9.56 -15.13 2.44
N PHE A 204 10.77 -14.68 2.79
CA PHE A 204 10.97 -13.62 3.76
C PHE A 204 10.29 -12.32 3.30
N TRP A 205 10.45 -11.94 2.03
CA TRP A 205 9.74 -10.79 1.43
C TRP A 205 8.22 -10.92 1.58
N LYS A 206 7.66 -12.09 1.26
CA LYS A 206 6.21 -12.33 1.36
C LYS A 206 5.66 -12.09 2.75
N ILE A 207 6.33 -12.67 3.75
CA ILE A 207 5.96 -12.51 5.17
C ILE A 207 5.98 -11.04 5.56
N MET A 208 7.06 -10.33 5.23
CA MET A 208 7.16 -8.92 5.59
C MET A 208 6.10 -8.07 4.90
N PHE A 209 5.87 -8.29 3.62
CA PHE A 209 4.91 -7.52 2.85
C PHE A 209 3.48 -7.72 3.40
N LEU A 210 3.12 -8.95 3.77
CA LEU A 210 1.84 -9.24 4.43
C LEU A 210 1.73 -8.56 5.80
N GLU A 211 2.78 -8.68 6.63
CA GLU A 211 2.81 -8.06 7.96
C GLU A 211 2.75 -6.52 7.88
N LEU A 212 3.44 -5.91 6.93
CA LEU A 212 3.43 -4.47 6.68
C LEU A 212 1.99 -3.99 6.45
N PHE A 213 1.22 -4.67 5.61
CA PHE A 213 -0.15 -4.26 5.34
C PHE A 213 -1.11 -4.61 6.47
N PHE A 214 -0.93 -5.72 7.18
CA PHE A 214 -2.03 -6.28 7.96
C PHE A 214 -1.77 -6.57 9.43
N SER A 215 -0.52 -6.51 9.89
CA SER A 215 -0.25 -6.62 11.33
C SER A 215 -0.60 -5.32 12.06
N SER A 216 -1.38 -5.39 13.14
CA SER A 216 -1.61 -4.23 14.02
C SER A 216 -0.51 -4.03 15.07
N ASP A 217 0.52 -4.89 15.08
CA ASP A 217 1.66 -4.77 15.98
C ASP A 217 2.60 -3.63 15.52
N PRO A 218 2.82 -2.58 16.33
CA PRO A 218 3.69 -1.49 15.95
C PRO A 218 5.18 -1.86 15.95
N ASP A 219 5.55 -2.91 16.69
CA ASP A 219 6.95 -3.18 16.97
C ASP A 219 7.60 -4.07 15.91
N ILE A 220 6.85 -4.76 15.04
CA ILE A 220 7.38 -5.73 14.06
C ILE A 220 8.33 -5.09 13.01
N PRO A 221 9.31 -5.85 12.47
CA PRO A 221 10.38 -5.26 11.64
C PRO A 221 9.83 -4.78 10.31
N SER A 222 8.83 -5.51 9.80
CA SER A 222 8.21 -5.32 8.50
C SER A 222 7.53 -3.96 8.35
N ASN A 223 7.23 -3.27 9.46
CA ASN A 223 6.80 -1.86 9.43
C ASN A 223 7.88 -0.93 8.84
N ASN A 224 9.13 -1.39 8.69
CA ASN A 224 10.23 -0.67 8.09
C ASN A 224 10.57 -1.15 6.66
N LEU A 225 9.80 -2.08 6.09
CA LEU A 225 10.07 -2.64 4.74
C LEU A 225 10.16 -1.56 3.66
N PHE A 226 9.57 -0.40 3.91
CA PHE A 226 9.31 0.65 2.94
C PHE A 226 9.64 2.04 3.50
N GLY A 227 10.72 2.10 4.27
CA GLY A 227 11.06 3.30 5.04
C GLY A 227 10.43 3.28 6.42
N LYS A 228 10.80 4.25 7.26
CA LYS A 228 10.25 4.38 8.61
C LYS A 228 8.86 4.97 8.54
N LEU A 229 7.89 4.32 9.18
CA LEU A 229 6.59 4.95 9.43
C LEU A 229 6.81 6.29 10.15
N PRO A 230 6.17 7.39 9.72
CA PRO A 230 6.35 8.68 10.36
C PRO A 230 5.95 8.58 11.84
N SER A 231 6.82 9.05 12.74
CA SER A 231 6.49 9.21 14.16
C SER A 231 5.37 10.24 14.31
N ASN A 232 4.40 9.99 15.21
CA ASN A 232 3.38 10.99 15.56
C ASN A 232 4.03 12.22 16.21
#